data_AF-A0A1E1KLN9-F1
#
_entry.id   AF-A0A1E1KLN9-F1
#
_cell.length_a   1.000
_cell.length_b   1.000
_cell.length_c   1.000
_cell.angle_alpha   90.00
_cell.angle_beta   90.00
_cell.angle_gamma   90.00
#
_symmetry.space_group_name_H-M   'P 1'
#
loop_
_entity.id
_entity.type
_entity.pdbx_description
1 polymer ?
#
loop_
_entity_poly.entity_id
_entity_poly.type
_entity_poly.pdbx_seq_one_letter_code
_entity_poly.pdbx_strand_id
1 'polypeptide(L)'
;MQRSSFNKTEKIALHATLKVTLGSIWLLFSPLAMESLAELLGKQLVEVKGTLHDLHTILNIPEETLRPIRLHHPTCRDFLLDMNRCADPVDWVDENKVYRIMADCCLTSMEKELKTDFCDLPAFAE
;
A
#
# COMPACT_ATOMS: atom_id res chain seq x y z
N MET A 1 23.28 -6.48 -2.55
CA MET A 1 22.76 -6.39 -3.93
C MET A 1 23.20 -5.05 -4.52
N GLN A 2 23.87 -5.07 -5.68
CA GLN A 2 24.27 -3.85 -6.41
C GLN A 2 23.03 -3.00 -6.70
N ARG A 3 23.02 -1.73 -6.27
CA ARG A 3 22.08 -0.73 -6.78
C ARG A 3 22.43 -0.50 -8.25
N SER A 4 21.77 -1.24 -9.15
CA SER A 4 21.79 -0.96 -10.58
C SER A 4 21.33 0.49 -10.81
N SER A 5 21.96 1.18 -11.74
CA SER A 5 21.56 2.54 -12.12
C SER A 5 20.18 2.47 -12.79
N PHE A 6 19.11 2.67 -12.01
CA PHE A 6 17.75 2.68 -12.54
C PHE A 6 17.61 3.70 -13.67
N ASN A 7 17.00 3.26 -14.77
CA ASN A 7 16.63 4.14 -15.87
C ASN A 7 15.46 5.06 -15.46
N LYS A 8 15.14 6.05 -16.29
CA LYS A 8 14.11 7.04 -15.98
C LYS A 8 12.74 6.40 -15.73
N THR A 9 12.34 5.42 -16.54
CA THR A 9 11.05 4.73 -16.44
C THR A 9 10.97 3.91 -15.15
N GLU A 10 12.04 3.19 -14.80
CA GLU A 10 12.12 2.43 -13.55
C GLU A 10 12.02 3.33 -12.33
N LYS A 11 12.66 4.49 -12.34
CA LYS A 11 12.53 5.48 -11.25
C LYS A 11 11.10 5.98 -11.09
N ILE A 12 10.40 6.24 -12.19
CA ILE A 12 8.99 6.66 -12.17
C ILE A 12 8.10 5.56 -11.60
N ALA A 13 8.30 4.30 -12.02
CA ALA A 13 7.54 3.16 -11.53
C ALA A 13 7.80 2.89 -10.04
N LEU A 14 9.07 2.99 -9.62
CA LEU A 14 9.47 2.84 -8.22
C LEU A 14 8.84 3.93 -7.35
N HIS A 15 8.89 5.18 -7.82
CA HIS A 15 8.32 6.32 -7.11
C HIS A 15 6.80 6.23 -7.00
N ALA A 16 6.11 5.82 -8.07
CA ALA A 16 4.67 5.55 -8.01
C ALA A 16 4.34 4.42 -7.01
N THR A 17 5.14 3.35 -7.00
CA THR A 17 4.97 2.22 -6.06
C THR A 17 5.20 2.67 -4.62
N LEU A 18 6.21 3.49 -4.38
CA LEU A 18 6.49 4.08 -3.07
C LEU A 18 5.30 4.89 -2.56
N LYS A 19 4.75 5.78 -3.40
CA LYS A 19 3.59 6.61 -3.03
C LYS A 19 2.36 5.80 -2.67
N VAL A 20 2.02 4.78 -3.47
CA VAL A 20 0.87 3.91 -3.19
C VAL A 20 1.09 3.15 -1.90
N THR A 21 2.30 2.61 -1.68
CA THR A 21 2.62 1.82 -0.47
C THR A 21 2.56 2.69 0.78
N LEU A 22 3.21 3.86 0.76
CA LEU A 22 3.20 4.80 1.88
C LEU A 22 1.82 5.38 2.15
N GLY A 23 1.12 5.83 1.10
CA GLY A 23 -0.26 6.30 1.20
C GLY A 23 -1.17 5.26 1.82
N SER A 24 -1.03 4.00 1.44
CA SER A 24 -1.84 2.91 2.00
C SER A 24 -1.58 2.76 3.51
N ILE A 25 -0.31 2.73 3.93
CA ILE A 25 0.07 2.65 5.35
C ILE A 25 -0.53 3.82 6.16
N TRP A 26 -0.59 5.02 5.58
CA TRP A 26 -1.10 6.21 6.28
C TRP A 26 -2.62 6.35 6.28
N LEU A 27 -3.29 5.86 5.24
CA LEU A 27 -4.73 6.01 5.06
C LEU A 27 -5.52 4.85 5.65
N LEU A 28 -4.89 3.69 5.85
CA LEU A 28 -5.50 2.56 6.56
C LEU A 28 -5.82 2.96 8.01
N PHE A 29 -7.07 2.77 8.40
CA PHE A 29 -7.52 3.02 9.76
C PHE A 29 -6.79 2.13 10.79
N SER A 30 -6.60 0.86 10.43
CA SER A 30 -5.88 -0.12 11.23
C SER A 30 -4.54 -0.44 10.57
N PRO A 31 -3.41 -0.32 11.28
CA PRO A 31 -2.10 -0.74 10.80
C PRO A 31 -2.10 -2.21 10.34
N LEU A 32 -1.55 -2.47 9.15
CA LEU A 32 -1.42 -3.82 8.60
C LEU A 32 0.01 -4.34 8.75
N ALA A 33 0.12 -5.66 8.85
CA ALA A 33 1.38 -6.38 8.70
C ALA A 33 1.93 -6.23 7.28
N MET A 34 3.23 -6.44 7.09
CA MET A 34 3.85 -6.28 5.77
C MET A 34 3.28 -7.29 4.76
N GLU A 35 2.99 -8.51 5.21
CA GLU A 35 2.35 -9.55 4.40
C GLU A 35 0.93 -9.15 3.99
N SER A 36 0.09 -8.73 4.94
CA SER A 36 -1.27 -8.29 4.65
C SER A 36 -1.31 -7.05 3.75
N LEU A 37 -0.35 -6.14 3.90
CA LEU A 37 -0.21 -4.99 3.01
C LEU A 37 0.18 -5.41 1.59
N ALA A 38 1.10 -6.37 1.44
CA ALA A 38 1.49 -6.89 0.14
C ALA A 38 0.31 -7.57 -0.57
N GLU A 39 -0.44 -8.39 0.17
CA GLU A 39 -1.66 -9.04 -0.32
C GLU A 39 -2.73 -8.02 -0.73
N LEU A 40 -3.02 -7.04 0.14
CA LEU A 40 -3.98 -5.98 -0.15
C LEU A 40 -3.61 -5.19 -1.40
N LEU A 41 -2.32 -4.96 -1.66
CA LEU A 41 -1.86 -4.21 -2.82
C LEU A 41 -1.61 -5.07 -4.06
N GLY A 42 -1.88 -6.38 -4.00
CA GLY A 42 -1.60 -7.32 -5.09
C GLY A 42 -0.11 -7.37 -5.48
N LYS A 43 0.80 -7.21 -4.51
CA LYS A 43 2.25 -7.14 -4.70
C LYS A 43 2.95 -8.31 -4.06
N GLN A 44 4.15 -8.63 -4.53
CA GLN A 44 5.01 -9.57 -3.82
C GLN A 44 5.58 -8.93 -2.55
N LEU A 45 5.71 -9.73 -1.49
CA LEU A 45 6.30 -9.29 -0.21
C LEU A 45 7.69 -8.67 -0.39
N VAL A 46 8.49 -9.19 -1.31
CA VAL A 46 9.83 -8.67 -1.62
C VAL A 46 9.79 -7.25 -2.18
N GLU A 47 8.76 -6.90 -2.95
CA GLU A 47 8.59 -5.55 -3.52
C GLU A 47 8.22 -4.55 -2.42
N VAL A 48 7.30 -4.92 -1.54
CA VAL A 48 6.92 -4.10 -0.38
C VAL A 48 8.10 -3.94 0.58
N LYS A 49 8.81 -5.04 0.89
CA LYS A 49 10.00 -5.00 1.76
C LYS A 49 11.09 -4.11 1.17
N GLY A 50 11.36 -4.22 -0.13
CA GLY A 50 12.33 -3.36 -0.82
C GLY A 50 11.92 -1.89 -0.82
N THR A 51 10.63 -1.61 -1.01
CA THR A 51 10.07 -0.24 -0.97
C THR A 51 10.22 0.39 0.41
N LEU A 52 10.03 -0.39 1.47
CA LEU A 52 10.09 0.10 2.86
C LEU A 52 11.51 0.08 3.47
N HIS A 53 12.47 -0.59 2.83
CA HIS A 53 13.79 -0.88 3.41
C HIS A 53 14.54 0.34 3.95
N ASP A 54 14.46 1.48 3.26
CA ASP A 54 15.18 2.70 3.63
C ASP A 54 14.31 3.70 4.44
N LEU A 55 13.09 3.31 4.85
CA LEU A 55 12.10 4.19 5.49
C LEU A 55 12.00 4.06 7.01
N HIS A 56 12.99 3.41 7.65
CA HIS A 56 13.04 3.24 9.11
C HIS A 56 13.07 4.56 9.90
N THR A 57 13.35 5.70 9.25
CA THR A 57 13.34 7.02 9.90
C THR A 57 11.93 7.57 10.11
N ILE A 58 10.97 7.15 9.29
CA ILE A 58 9.58 7.64 9.31
C ILE A 58 8.57 6.54 9.69
N LEU A 59 8.94 5.27 9.50
CA LEU A 59 8.15 4.10 9.83
C LEU A 59 8.86 3.21 10.85
N ASN A 60 8.12 2.78 11.86
CA ASN A 60 8.51 1.65 12.68
C ASN A 60 8.19 0.36 11.92
N ILE A 61 9.22 -0.20 11.28
CA ILE A 61 9.14 -1.43 10.49
C ILE A 61 9.66 -2.58 11.35
N PRO A 62 8.79 -3.52 11.77
CA PRO A 62 9.23 -4.67 12.56
C PRO A 62 10.06 -5.64 11.71
N GLU A 63 10.99 -6.36 12.35
CA GLU A 63 11.74 -7.45 11.69
C GLU A 63 10.83 -8.63 11.31
N GLU A 64 9.85 -8.93 12.18
CA GLU A 64 8.82 -9.92 11.94
C GLU A 64 7.75 -9.38 10.97
N THR A 65 7.58 -10.04 9.83
CA THR A 65 6.70 -9.61 8.73
C THR A 65 5.21 -9.66 9.05
N LEU A 66 4.83 -10.44 10.07
CA LEU A 66 3.46 -10.58 10.59
C LEU A 66 3.07 -9.47 11.58
N ARG A 67 4.02 -8.64 12.02
CA ARG A 67 3.71 -7.51 12.91
C ARG A 67 3.32 -6.27 12.10
N PRO A 68 2.39 -5.44 12.61
CA PRO A 68 1.92 -4.27 11.90
C PRO A 68 2.99 -3.19 11.77
N ILE A 69 3.06 -2.57 10.59
CA ILE A 69 3.91 -1.40 10.32
C ILE A 69 3.25 -0.18 10.96
N ARG A 70 4.01 0.62 11.71
CA ARG A 70 3.47 1.81 12.41
C ARG A 70 4.19 3.07 12.00
N LEU A 71 3.49 4.20 12.09
CA LEU A 71 4.10 5.51 11.94
C LEU A 71 4.92 5.88 13.18
N HIS A 72 6.10 6.48 12.97
CA HIS A 72 6.85 7.08 14.08
C HIS A 72 6.17 8.33 14.63
N HIS A 73 5.65 9.18 13.74
CA HIS A 73 5.00 10.43 14.15
C HIS A 73 3.82 10.79 13.24
N PRO A 74 2.63 11.10 13.79
CA PRO A 74 1.43 11.44 13.00
C PRO A 74 1.62 12.61 12.03
N THR A 75 2.47 13.60 12.35
CA THR A 75 2.66 14.76 11.45
C THR A 75 3.32 14.42 10.12
N CYS A 76 4.02 13.29 10.01
CA CYS A 76 4.60 12.84 8.74
C CYS A 76 3.49 12.51 7.73
N ARG A 77 2.38 11.92 8.20
CA ARG A 77 1.18 11.69 7.40
C ARG A 77 0.65 13.01 6.85
N ASP A 78 0.46 14.01 7.71
CA ASP A 78 -0.14 15.28 7.27
C ASP A 78 0.74 16.05 6.27
N PHE A 79 2.06 15.85 6.28
CA PHE A 79 2.99 16.53 5.36
C PHE A 79 2.88 16.02 3.91
N LEU A 80 2.60 14.73 3.73
CA LEU A 80 2.61 14.09 2.42
C LEU A 80 1.22 13.93 1.80
N LEU A 81 0.18 14.01 2.63
CA LEU A 81 -1.21 14.00 2.19
C LEU A 81 -1.75 15.41 1.85
N ASP A 82 -1.25 16.47 2.50
CA ASP A 82 -1.65 17.85 2.21
C ASP A 82 -0.76 18.46 1.11
N MET A 83 -1.35 18.70 -0.07
CA MET A 83 -0.68 19.31 -1.21
C MET A 83 -0.07 20.69 -0.88
N ASN A 84 -0.67 21.46 0.04
CA ASN A 84 -0.16 22.78 0.42
C ASN A 84 1.05 22.71 1.35
N ARG A 85 1.24 21.58 2.04
CA ARG A 85 2.35 21.35 2.96
C ARG A 85 3.47 20.55 2.31
N CYS A 86 3.20 19.88 1.19
CA CYS A 86 4.19 19.12 0.46
C CYS A 86 5.22 20.05 -0.19
N ALA A 87 6.51 19.83 0.12
CA ALA A 87 7.59 20.67 -0.41
C ALA A 87 7.75 20.53 -1.94
N ASP A 88 7.42 19.37 -2.49
CA ASP A 88 7.44 19.11 -3.93
C ASP A 88 6.10 18.46 -4.35
N PRO A 89 5.31 19.08 -5.25
CA PRO A 89 4.08 18.47 -5.78
C PRO A 89 4.31 17.09 -6.41
N VAL A 90 5.53 16.83 -6.89
CA VAL A 90 5.92 15.52 -7.39
C VAL A 90 5.89 14.48 -6.28
N ASP A 91 6.06 14.82 -5.00
CA ASP A 91 6.04 13.86 -3.89
C ASP A 91 4.68 13.75 -3.19
N TRP A 92 3.72 14.62 -3.52
CA TRP A 92 2.38 14.59 -2.95
C TRP A 92 1.64 13.27 -3.21
N VAL A 93 1.03 12.72 -2.16
CA VAL A 93 0.22 11.52 -2.23
C VAL A 93 -1.27 11.91 -2.30
N ASP A 94 -1.87 11.69 -3.46
CA ASP A 94 -3.31 11.88 -3.65
C ASP A 94 -4.10 10.79 -2.91
N GLU A 95 -4.76 11.18 -1.82
CA GLU A 95 -5.55 10.29 -0.97
C GLU A 95 -6.62 9.55 -1.77
N ASN A 96 -7.36 10.24 -2.64
CA ASN A 96 -8.46 9.66 -3.39
C ASN A 96 -7.95 8.60 -4.37
N LYS A 97 -6.80 8.87 -5.00
CA LYS A 97 -6.15 7.90 -5.87
C LYS A 97 -5.72 6.65 -5.11
N VAL A 98 -5.13 6.80 -3.93
CA VAL A 98 -4.70 5.65 -3.11
C VAL A 98 -5.89 4.87 -2.57
N TYR A 99 -6.94 5.53 -2.07
CA TYR A 99 -8.17 4.86 -1.65
C TYR A 99 -8.80 4.05 -2.77
N ARG A 100 -8.88 4.62 -3.98
CA ARG A 100 -9.40 3.90 -5.14
C ARG A 100 -8.57 2.66 -5.47
N ILE A 101 -7.25 2.77 -5.49
CA ILE A 101 -6.36 1.63 -5.74
C ILE A 101 -6.57 0.54 -4.67
N MET A 102 -6.60 0.91 -3.38
CA MET A 102 -6.83 -0.05 -2.30
C MET A 102 -8.20 -0.72 -2.41
N ALA A 103 -9.25 0.02 -2.77
CA ALA A 103 -10.58 -0.52 -2.96
C ALA A 103 -10.63 -1.49 -4.14
N ASP A 104 -10.04 -1.14 -5.29
CA ASP A 104 -9.98 -2.00 -6.47
C ASP A 104 -9.22 -3.32 -6.17
N CYS A 105 -8.09 -3.23 -5.45
CA CYS A 105 -7.35 -4.43 -5.05
C CYS A 105 -8.11 -5.27 -4.02
N CYS A 106 -8.80 -4.65 -3.05
CA CYS A 106 -9.64 -5.34 -2.09
C CYS A 106 -10.76 -6.12 -2.78
N LEU A 107 -11.47 -5.48 -3.72
CA LEU A 107 -12.50 -6.13 -4.54
C LEU A 107 -11.93 -7.31 -5.32
N THR A 108 -10.77 -7.13 -5.97
CA THR A 108 -10.09 -8.20 -6.70
C THR A 108 -9.75 -9.38 -5.79
N SER A 109 -9.24 -9.13 -4.59
CA SER A 109 -8.95 -10.19 -3.61
C SER A 109 -10.22 -10.87 -3.10
N MET A 110 -11.27 -10.10 -2.83
CA MET A 110 -12.58 -10.63 -2.43
C MET A 110 -13.18 -11.51 -3.52
N GLU A 111 -13.14 -11.13 -4.80
CA GLU A 111 -13.64 -11.93 -5.92
C GLU A 111 -12.90 -13.27 -6.06
N LYS A 112 -11.60 -13.29 -5.74
CA LYS A 112 -10.77 -14.49 -5.79
C LYS A 112 -11.04 -15.45 -4.63
N GLU A 113 -11.24 -14.92 -3.44
CA GLU A 113 -11.30 -15.71 -2.20
C GLU A 113 -12.73 -15.99 -1.72
N LEU A 114 -13.71 -15.15 -2.08
CA LEU A 114 -15.10 -15.35 -1.69
C LEU A 114 -15.80 -16.29 -2.66
N LYS A 115 -16.36 -17.37 -2.11
CA LYS A 115 -17.30 -18.23 -2.82
C LYS A 115 -18.56 -17.43 -3.15
N THR A 116 -18.90 -17.34 -4.43
CA THR A 116 -20.21 -16.88 -4.87
C THR A 116 -21.28 -17.85 -4.37
N ASP A 117 -22.33 -17.32 -3.74
CA ASP A 117 -23.38 -18.11 -3.09
C ASP A 117 -22.85 -19.05 -1.99
N PHE A 118 -22.44 -18.46 -0.86
CA PHE A 118 -22.02 -19.22 0.32
C PHE A 118 -23.08 -20.21 0.81
N CYS A 119 -24.37 -19.91 0.57
CA CYS A 119 -25.50 -20.66 1.08
C CYS A 119 -25.97 -21.76 0.11
N ASP A 120 -25.35 -21.91 -1.08
CA ASP A 120 -25.77 -22.82 -2.16
C ASP A 120 -27.30 -22.78 -2.37
N LEU A 121 -27.86 -21.57 -2.43
CA LEU A 121 -29.30 -21.37 -2.54
C LEU A 121 -29.79 -21.88 -3.89
N PRO A 122 -30.90 -22.64 -3.93
CA PRO A 122 -31.47 -23.07 -5.19
C PRO A 122 -31.85 -21.84 -6.01
N ALA A 123 -31.44 -21.82 -7.28
CA ALA A 123 -31.88 -20.80 -8.21
C ALA A 123 -33.42 -20.79 -8.21
N PHE A 124 -34.02 -19.61 -8.01
CA PHE A 124 -35.47 -19.46 -8.07
C PHE A 124 -35.91 -19.90 -9.48
N ALA A 125 -36.60 -21.03 -9.55
CA ALA A 125 -37.19 -21.52 -10.79
C ALA A 125 -38.44 -20.69 -11.08
N GLU A 126 -38.45 -19.98 -12.21
CA GLU A 126 -39.65 -19.39 -12.82
C GLU A 126 -40.34 -20.39 -13.75
#